data_AF-A0A4U8S1V1-F1
#
_entry.id   AF-A0A4U8S1V1-F1
#
_cell.length_a   1.000
_cell.length_b   1.000
_cell.length_c   1.000
_cell.angle_alpha   90.00
_cell.angle_beta   90.00
_cell.angle_gamma   90.00
#
_symmetry.space_group_name_H-M   'P 1'
#
loop_
_entity.id
_entity.type
_entity.pdbx_description
1 polymer ?
#
loop_
_entity_poly.entity_id
_entity_poly.type
_entity_poly.pdbx_seq_one_letter_code
_entity_poly.pdbx_strand_id
1 'polypeptide(L)'
;KFSPLKLPSNPSPKIEYQREQWEGIGEIKKSSKVNKKVEVGRKARNVGETKGYRSSISLHFNGKLLTIIINKDDKEVQRISFQAVSGRPKKDNGKHYFTYEKERQMLKNEGPIPEGEYYIEINKISSVPSYRLDRQYGWGDKNVPIELNNQETYGRDGFYIHGDWSAGSAGCIDLWDRNELFFENLIEYSKKLNITKIPLAVKYDNAIMECSDNLLGLIKQCEAKQ
;
A
#
# COMPACT_ATOMS: atom_id res chain seq x y z
N LYS A 1 51.17 -14.71 6.00
CA LYS A 1 50.20 -15.59 5.31
C LYS A 1 48.84 -15.34 5.93
N PHE A 2 47.97 -14.55 5.29
CA PHE A 2 46.61 -14.29 5.76
C PHE A 2 45.66 -15.33 5.16
N SER A 3 44.92 -16.03 6.01
CA SER A 3 43.83 -16.91 5.59
C SER A 3 42.55 -16.09 5.39
N PRO A 4 41.77 -16.27 4.31
CA PRO A 4 40.52 -15.55 4.13
C PRO A 4 39.42 -16.14 5.03
N LEU A 5 38.75 -15.25 5.77
CA LEU A 5 37.52 -15.52 6.51
C LEU A 5 36.40 -15.89 5.51
N LYS A 6 35.88 -17.12 5.60
CA LYS A 6 34.66 -17.53 4.90
C LYS A 6 33.45 -16.98 5.67
N LEU A 7 32.67 -16.11 5.03
CA LEU A 7 31.34 -15.73 5.49
C LEU A 7 30.37 -16.91 5.30
N PRO A 8 29.54 -17.25 6.30
CA PRO A 8 28.52 -18.27 6.13
C PRO A 8 27.38 -17.74 5.25
N SER A 9 27.16 -18.38 4.11
CA SER A 9 26.00 -18.19 3.25
C SER A 9 24.82 -18.99 3.82
N ASN A 10 24.02 -18.39 4.71
CA ASN A 10 22.71 -18.93 5.07
C ASN A 10 21.63 -18.21 4.25
N PRO A 11 20.84 -18.92 3.43
CA PRO A 11 19.70 -18.31 2.75
C PRO A 11 18.65 -17.88 3.78
N SER A 12 18.19 -16.63 3.66
CA SER A 12 17.08 -16.10 4.44
C SER A 12 15.84 -17.01 4.33
N PRO A 13 15.10 -17.25 5.42
CA PRO A 13 13.93 -18.12 5.38
C PRO A 13 12.87 -17.55 4.42
N LYS A 14 12.39 -18.40 3.51
CA LYS A 14 11.24 -18.09 2.65
C LYS A 14 9.99 -18.06 3.54
N ILE A 15 9.52 -16.86 3.84
CA ILE A 15 8.19 -16.66 4.43
C ILE A 15 7.17 -16.92 3.31
N GLU A 16 6.39 -17.98 3.45
CA GLU A 16 5.31 -18.35 2.54
C GLU A 16 4.08 -17.50 2.88
N TYR A 17 3.69 -16.64 1.94
CA TYR A 17 2.54 -15.73 2.10
C TYR A 17 1.24 -16.50 1.84
N GLN A 18 0.42 -16.68 2.87
CA GLN A 18 -0.91 -17.28 2.73
C GLN A 18 -1.85 -16.35 1.95
N ARG A 19 -2.54 -16.91 0.94
CA ARG A 19 -3.67 -16.28 0.25
C ARG A 19 -4.90 -16.43 1.13
N GLU A 20 -5.21 -15.45 1.95
CA GLU A 20 -6.52 -15.41 2.61
C GLU A 20 -7.58 -14.97 1.58
N GLN A 21 -8.58 -15.82 1.37
CA GLN A 21 -9.78 -15.54 0.57
C GLN A 21 -10.72 -14.67 1.40
N TRP A 22 -11.10 -13.51 0.90
CA TRP A 22 -12.04 -12.60 1.58
C TRP A 22 -13.37 -12.60 0.82
N GLU A 23 -14.49 -12.77 1.53
CA GLU A 23 -15.84 -12.68 0.95
C GLU A 23 -16.30 -11.21 0.97
N GLY A 24 -16.58 -10.66 -0.22
CA GLY A 24 -16.81 -9.24 -0.47
C GLY A 24 -18.06 -8.65 0.19
N ILE A 25 -18.07 -7.31 0.30
CA ILE A 25 -19.15 -6.51 0.88
C ILE A 25 -20.23 -6.20 -0.19
N GLY A 26 -21.49 -6.24 0.22
CA GLY A 26 -22.69 -6.35 -0.60
C GLY A 26 -23.05 -5.21 -1.57
N GLU A 27 -23.94 -5.57 -2.48
CA GLU A 27 -24.44 -4.82 -3.65
C GLU A 27 -25.09 -3.46 -3.31
N ILE A 28 -24.71 -2.42 -4.06
CA ILE A 28 -25.47 -1.16 -4.14
C ILE A 28 -26.49 -1.28 -5.28
N LYS A 29 -27.78 -1.29 -4.93
CA LYS A 29 -28.91 -1.34 -5.88
C LYS A 29 -28.99 -0.05 -6.72
N LYS A 30 -28.92 -0.17 -8.05
CA LYS A 30 -29.24 0.92 -8.99
C LYS A 30 -30.77 1.07 -9.15
N SER A 31 -31.27 2.26 -8.86
CA SER A 31 -32.62 2.71 -9.26
C SER A 31 -32.57 3.31 -10.66
N SER A 32 -33.30 2.71 -11.60
CA SER A 32 -33.53 3.23 -12.95
C SER A 32 -34.94 3.80 -13.03
N LYS A 33 -35.07 5.11 -13.29
CA LYS A 33 -36.32 5.72 -13.79
C LYS A 33 -36.20 5.91 -15.30
N VAL A 34 -37.05 5.17 -16.01
CA VAL A 34 -37.29 5.25 -17.46
C VAL A 34 -38.14 6.49 -17.76
N ASN A 35 -37.83 7.20 -18.85
CA ASN A 35 -38.83 7.93 -19.62
C ASN A 35 -38.53 7.83 -21.12
N LYS A 36 -39.59 7.56 -21.90
CA LYS A 36 -39.63 7.15 -23.31
C LYS A 36 -40.09 8.33 -24.20
N LYS A 37 -39.49 8.48 -25.39
CA LYS A 37 -40.06 9.05 -26.65
C LYS A 37 -39.05 8.79 -27.79
N VAL A 38 -39.26 7.85 -28.74
CA VAL A 38 -39.96 7.93 -30.06
C VAL A 38 -39.37 9.08 -30.92
N GLU A 39 -38.83 8.95 -32.15
CA GLU A 39 -38.62 7.89 -33.15
C GLU A 39 -37.71 8.45 -34.29
N VAL A 40 -37.36 7.58 -35.26
CA VAL A 40 -36.93 7.84 -36.67
C VAL A 40 -35.45 7.62 -37.02
N GLY A 41 -35.18 6.41 -37.51
CA GLY A 41 -34.55 6.17 -38.82
C GLY A 41 -33.07 6.50 -39.00
N ARG A 42 -32.20 5.51 -38.77
CA ARG A 42 -30.99 5.23 -39.57
C ARG A 42 -30.52 3.80 -39.26
N LYS A 43 -30.29 3.00 -40.30
CA LYS A 43 -29.66 1.66 -40.22
C LYS A 43 -28.28 1.80 -39.57
N ALA A 44 -28.20 1.62 -38.26
CA ALA A 44 -26.94 1.46 -37.57
C ALA A 44 -26.51 0.00 -37.74
N ARG A 45 -25.33 -0.18 -38.33
CA ARG A 45 -24.65 -1.47 -38.42
C ARG A 45 -24.54 -2.02 -36.99
N ASN A 46 -24.94 -3.28 -36.79
CA ASN A 46 -24.63 -4.03 -35.57
C ASN A 46 -23.11 -4.20 -35.48
N VAL A 47 -22.43 -3.18 -34.94
CA VAL A 47 -21.11 -3.37 -34.34
C VAL A 47 -21.41 -4.03 -33.02
N GLY A 48 -21.07 -5.32 -32.91
CA GLY A 48 -21.24 -6.06 -31.68
C GLY A 48 -20.62 -5.27 -30.53
N GLU A 49 -21.41 -5.00 -29.49
CA GLU A 49 -20.89 -4.58 -28.20
C GLU A 49 -19.89 -5.65 -27.74
N THR A 50 -18.61 -5.38 -27.97
CA THR A 50 -17.57 -6.08 -27.24
C THR A 50 -17.84 -5.77 -25.77
N LYS A 51 -18.20 -6.80 -24.98
CA LYS A 51 -18.20 -6.70 -23.52
C LYS A 51 -16.78 -6.32 -23.12
N GLY A 52 -16.53 -5.02 -23.00
CA GLY A 52 -15.27 -4.48 -22.54
C GLY A 52 -15.12 -4.89 -21.08
N TYR A 53 -14.28 -5.87 -20.83
CA TYR A 53 -13.89 -6.27 -19.49
C TYR A 53 -13.42 -5.02 -18.73
N ARG A 54 -14.00 -4.76 -17.56
CA ARG A 54 -13.58 -3.65 -16.69
C ARG A 54 -12.52 -4.18 -15.73
N SER A 55 -11.27 -3.77 -15.91
CA SER A 55 -10.20 -4.07 -14.96
C SER A 55 -9.85 -2.83 -14.13
N SER A 56 -9.54 -3.04 -12.86
CA SER A 56 -9.12 -1.97 -11.95
C SER A 56 -7.98 -2.43 -11.05
N ILE A 57 -7.25 -1.46 -10.50
CA ILE A 57 -6.23 -1.63 -9.47
C ILE A 57 -6.56 -0.72 -8.28
N SER A 58 -6.39 -1.22 -7.06
CA SER A 58 -6.49 -0.43 -5.83
C SER A 58 -5.39 -0.84 -4.85
N LEU A 59 -5.10 0.06 -3.92
CA LEU A 59 -4.24 -0.17 -2.77
C LEU A 59 -5.06 -0.17 -1.49
N HIS A 60 -4.76 -1.10 -0.59
CA HIS A 60 -5.40 -1.20 0.72
C HIS A 60 -4.31 -1.29 1.78
N PHE A 61 -4.33 -0.39 2.76
CA PHE A 61 -3.41 -0.41 3.89
C PHE A 61 -4.16 -0.61 5.20
N ASN A 62 -3.75 -1.61 5.98
CA ASN A 62 -4.43 -1.95 7.23
C ASN A 62 -3.59 -1.86 8.50
N GLY A 63 -2.47 -1.15 8.45
CA GLY A 63 -1.54 -1.03 9.58
C GLY A 63 -0.55 -2.18 9.69
N LYS A 64 -0.71 -3.24 8.89
CA LYS A 64 0.23 -4.35 8.78
C LYS A 64 0.68 -4.58 7.35
N LEU A 65 -0.29 -4.57 6.44
CA LEU A 65 -0.08 -4.90 5.05
C LEU A 65 -0.52 -3.73 4.18
N LEU A 66 0.34 -3.35 3.24
CA LEU A 66 -0.05 -2.61 2.05
C LEU A 66 -0.26 -3.61 0.92
N THR A 67 -1.49 -3.68 0.43
CA THR A 67 -1.94 -4.70 -0.51
C THR A 67 -2.33 -4.08 -1.84
N ILE A 68 -1.78 -4.61 -2.93
CA ILE A 68 -2.23 -4.37 -4.31
C ILE A 68 -3.36 -5.34 -4.62
N ILE A 69 -4.53 -4.82 -5.01
CA ILE A 69 -5.69 -5.60 -5.43
C ILE A 69 -5.99 -5.30 -6.89
N ILE A 70 -6.11 -6.35 -7.71
CA ILE A 70 -6.54 -6.26 -9.10
C ILE A 70 -7.90 -6.91 -9.25
N ASN A 71 -8.85 -6.17 -9.80
CA ASN A 71 -10.18 -6.69 -10.11
C ASN A 71 -10.38 -6.80 -11.62
N LYS A 72 -11.16 -7.79 -12.04
CA LYS A 72 -11.70 -7.92 -13.40
C LYS A 72 -13.19 -8.22 -13.30
N ASP A 73 -14.02 -7.35 -13.87
CA ASP A 73 -15.48 -7.39 -13.76
C ASP A 73 -15.94 -7.53 -12.31
N ASP A 74 -15.42 -6.66 -11.44
CA ASP A 74 -15.72 -6.60 -10.00
C ASP A 74 -15.34 -7.85 -9.19
N LYS A 75 -14.61 -8.79 -9.79
CA LYS A 75 -14.01 -9.94 -9.10
C LYS A 75 -12.52 -9.72 -8.88
N GLU A 76 -12.07 -9.94 -7.64
CA GLU A 76 -10.64 -9.97 -7.34
C GLU A 76 -9.97 -11.12 -8.08
N VAL A 77 -8.97 -10.80 -8.88
CA VAL A 77 -8.18 -11.77 -9.66
C VAL A 77 -6.73 -11.86 -9.18
N GLN A 78 -6.25 -10.84 -8.45
CA GLN A 78 -4.91 -10.84 -7.89
C GLN A 78 -4.87 -10.01 -6.60
N ARG A 79 -4.13 -10.53 -5.62
CA ARG A 79 -3.80 -9.88 -4.35
C ARG A 79 -2.32 -10.05 -4.07
N ILE A 80 -1.62 -8.97 -3.78
CA ILE A 80 -0.18 -8.98 -3.47
C ILE A 80 0.03 -8.09 -2.26
N SER A 81 0.50 -8.65 -1.15
CA SER A 81 0.62 -7.95 0.12
C SER A 81 2.08 -7.78 0.53
N PHE A 82 2.39 -6.61 1.08
CA PHE A 82 3.71 -6.24 1.54
C PHE A 82 3.61 -5.74 2.98
N GLN A 83 4.57 -6.12 3.82
CA GLN A 83 4.66 -5.61 5.18
C GLN A 83 4.86 -4.09 5.16
N ALA A 84 4.02 -3.38 5.90
CA ALA A 84 4.05 -1.93 6.01
C ALA A 84 3.49 -1.46 7.36
N VAL A 85 4.00 -0.34 7.85
CA VAL A 85 3.58 0.30 9.10
C VAL A 85 3.40 1.79 8.85
N SER A 86 2.77 2.47 9.80
CA SER A 86 2.65 3.92 9.75
C SER A 86 2.81 4.56 11.11
N GLY A 87 3.35 5.79 11.11
CA GLY A 87 3.67 6.52 12.32
C GLY A 87 4.95 6.01 12.97
N ARG A 88 5.32 6.61 14.09
CA ARG A 88 6.49 6.19 14.88
C ARG A 88 6.09 5.04 15.81
N PRO A 89 7.00 4.15 16.20
CA PRO A 89 6.70 3.18 17.25
C PRO A 89 6.72 3.84 18.63
N LYS A 90 5.93 3.31 19.57
CA LYS A 90 6.14 3.49 21.01
C LYS A 90 7.08 2.40 21.50
N LYS A 91 8.02 2.74 22.38
CA LYS A 91 8.91 1.74 22.99
C LYS A 91 8.38 1.35 24.37
N ASP A 92 8.19 0.06 24.58
CA ASP A 92 7.80 -0.50 25.89
C ASP A 92 8.50 -1.85 26.10
N ASN A 93 9.06 -2.07 27.30
CA ASN A 93 9.79 -3.29 27.68
C ASN A 93 10.79 -3.80 26.62
N GLY A 94 11.51 -2.89 25.96
CA GLY A 94 12.50 -3.22 24.94
C GLY A 94 11.92 -3.64 23.58
N LYS A 95 10.61 -3.56 23.41
CA LYS A 95 9.90 -3.81 22.14
C LYS A 95 9.31 -2.52 21.59
N HIS A 96 9.01 -2.53 20.30
CA HIS A 96 8.42 -1.40 19.58
C HIS A 96 6.98 -1.72 19.23
N TYR A 97 6.09 -0.75 19.38
CA TYR A 97 4.67 -0.92 19.18
C TYR A 97 4.12 0.17 18.25
N PHE A 98 3.64 -0.23 17.08
CA PHE A 98 2.82 0.65 16.26
C PHE A 98 1.37 0.50 16.66
N THR A 99 0.74 1.63 16.91
CA THR A 99 -0.62 1.74 17.41
C THR A 99 -1.39 2.68 16.50
N TYR A 100 -2.68 2.40 16.32
CA TYR A 100 -3.50 2.97 15.25
C TYR A 100 -4.79 3.64 15.73
N GLU A 101 -4.91 3.93 17.03
CA GLU A 101 -6.08 4.59 17.60
C GLU A 101 -6.32 5.98 16.98
N LYS A 102 -7.58 6.42 16.97
CA LYS A 102 -7.98 7.69 16.34
C LYS A 102 -7.25 8.89 16.92
N GLU A 103 -7.08 8.92 18.23
CA GLU A 103 -6.34 9.96 18.95
C GLU A 103 -4.88 10.01 18.49
N ARG A 104 -4.30 8.84 18.19
CA ARG A 104 -2.94 8.75 17.70
C ARG A 104 -2.80 9.25 16.27
N GLN A 105 -3.81 9.03 15.42
CA GLN A 105 -3.88 9.59 14.06
C GLN A 105 -3.89 11.13 14.05
N MET A 106 -4.21 11.79 15.18
CA MET A 106 -4.18 13.26 15.30
C MET A 106 -2.77 13.80 15.59
N LEU A 107 -1.82 12.96 16.03
CA LEU A 107 -0.50 13.40 16.46
C LEU A 107 0.38 13.78 15.26
N LYS A 108 0.66 15.06 15.11
CA LYS A 108 1.59 15.56 14.08
C LYS A 108 2.99 14.99 14.31
N ASN A 109 3.68 14.61 13.23
CA ASN A 109 5.04 14.06 13.20
C ASN A 109 5.27 12.70 13.90
N GLU A 110 4.23 12.09 14.45
CA GLU A 110 4.35 10.83 15.20
C GLU A 110 3.25 9.82 14.86
N GLY A 111 2.02 10.31 14.67
CA GLY A 111 0.85 9.49 14.44
C GLY A 111 0.92 8.75 13.11
N PRO A 112 0.24 7.60 12.99
CA PRO A 112 0.05 6.94 11.70
C PRO A 112 -0.76 7.84 10.75
N ILE A 113 -0.72 7.55 9.45
CA ILE A 113 -1.60 8.19 8.47
C ILE A 113 -3.06 8.07 8.95
N PRO A 114 -3.88 9.13 8.92
CA PRO A 114 -5.28 9.01 9.26
C PRO A 114 -6.00 7.99 8.37
N GLU A 115 -6.96 7.26 8.92
CA GLU A 115 -7.83 6.40 8.08
C GLU A 115 -8.65 7.25 7.12
N GLY A 116 -8.86 6.72 5.92
CA GLY A 116 -9.63 7.40 4.89
C GLY A 116 -9.30 6.93 3.50
N GLU A 117 -9.88 7.63 2.54
CA GLU A 117 -9.67 7.40 1.12
C GLU A 117 -8.62 8.38 0.60
N TYR A 118 -7.67 7.85 -0.17
CA TYR A 118 -6.55 8.57 -0.74
C TYR A 118 -6.34 8.11 -2.19
N TYR A 119 -5.35 8.67 -2.86
CA TYR A 119 -4.84 8.09 -4.08
C TYR A 119 -3.35 8.40 -4.27
N ILE A 120 -2.74 7.67 -5.19
CA ILE A 120 -1.42 7.98 -5.72
C ILE A 120 -1.48 8.17 -7.23
N GLU A 121 -0.49 8.85 -7.79
CA GLU A 121 -0.31 8.96 -9.22
C GLU A 121 1.01 8.31 -9.64
N ILE A 122 0.95 7.41 -10.63
CA ILE A 122 2.08 6.60 -11.07
C ILE A 122 3.21 7.46 -11.65
N ASN A 123 2.87 8.57 -12.30
CA ASN A 123 3.85 9.53 -12.81
C ASN A 123 4.54 10.36 -11.71
N LYS A 124 4.06 10.31 -10.46
CA LYS A 124 4.70 10.96 -9.30
C LYS A 124 5.65 10.02 -8.55
N ILE A 125 5.77 8.75 -8.97
CA ILE A 125 6.76 7.83 -8.41
C ILE A 125 8.16 8.37 -8.71
N SER A 126 8.94 8.56 -7.66
CA SER A 126 10.33 9.03 -7.72
C SER A 126 11.28 7.88 -7.37
N SER A 127 12.42 7.83 -8.04
CA SER A 127 13.50 6.88 -7.70
C SER A 127 14.62 7.59 -6.96
N VAL A 128 15.13 6.98 -5.91
CA VAL A 128 16.32 7.44 -5.21
C VAL A 128 17.54 6.76 -5.85
N PRO A 129 18.53 7.50 -6.36
CA PRO A 129 19.69 6.89 -6.98
C PRO A 129 20.47 5.98 -6.01
N SER A 130 20.97 4.85 -6.52
CA SER A 130 21.67 3.82 -5.71
C SER A 130 22.90 4.34 -4.95
N TYR A 131 23.56 5.38 -5.46
CA TYR A 131 24.71 6.02 -4.82
C TYR A 131 24.34 7.00 -3.70
N ARG A 132 23.05 7.32 -3.50
CA ARG A 132 22.53 8.18 -2.43
C ARG A 132 22.00 7.36 -1.26
N LEU A 133 22.90 6.60 -0.62
CA LEU A 133 22.58 5.76 0.53
C LEU A 133 21.96 6.58 1.69
N ASP A 134 22.39 7.84 1.84
CA ASP A 134 21.84 8.80 2.80
C ASP A 134 20.32 9.00 2.62
N ARG A 135 19.85 8.99 1.38
CA ARG A 135 18.43 9.17 1.04
C ARG A 135 17.67 7.86 1.02
N GLN A 136 18.27 6.78 0.51
CA GLN A 136 17.64 5.46 0.52
C GLN A 136 17.32 5.00 1.93
N TYR A 137 18.15 5.39 2.91
CA TYR A 137 17.93 5.04 4.30
C TYR A 137 16.53 5.40 4.78
N GLY A 138 15.99 6.57 4.42
CA GLY A 138 14.66 7.02 4.86
C GLY A 138 13.57 7.05 3.78
N TRP A 139 13.91 6.81 2.50
CA TRP A 139 12.96 6.90 1.39
C TRP A 139 12.88 5.63 0.53
N GLY A 140 13.74 4.65 0.76
CA GLY A 140 13.86 3.45 -0.06
C GLY A 140 14.39 3.76 -1.47
N ASP A 141 14.28 2.78 -2.36
CA ASP A 141 14.67 2.91 -3.77
C ASP A 141 13.65 3.74 -4.55
N LYS A 142 12.38 3.65 -4.16
CA LYS A 142 11.28 4.42 -4.75
C LYS A 142 10.31 4.92 -3.67
N ASN A 143 9.71 6.07 -3.96
CA ASN A 143 8.66 6.65 -3.14
C ASN A 143 7.60 7.34 -4.02
N VAL A 144 6.42 7.57 -3.46
CA VAL A 144 5.33 8.29 -4.13
C VAL A 144 4.54 9.10 -3.10
N PRO A 145 4.20 10.37 -3.40
CA PRO A 145 3.30 11.14 -2.54
C PRO A 145 1.90 10.52 -2.55
N ILE A 146 1.26 10.57 -1.38
CA ILE A 146 -0.14 10.20 -1.19
C ILE A 146 -0.96 11.49 -1.22
N GLU A 147 -1.92 11.54 -2.13
CA GLU A 147 -2.81 12.68 -2.34
C GLU A 147 -4.13 12.46 -1.60
N LEU A 148 -4.69 13.55 -1.08
CA LEU A 148 -5.94 13.51 -0.32
C LEU A 148 -7.16 13.40 -1.25
N ASN A 149 -8.19 12.69 -0.81
CA ASN A 149 -9.49 12.57 -1.46
C ASN A 149 -10.63 13.03 -0.52
N ASN A 150 -10.59 14.31 -0.11
CA ASN A 150 -11.61 15.00 0.71
C ASN A 150 -11.86 14.45 2.13
N GLN A 151 -10.93 13.70 2.70
CA GLN A 151 -10.97 13.19 4.07
C GLN A 151 -10.32 14.17 5.07
N GLU A 152 -10.77 14.10 6.33
CA GLU A 152 -10.15 14.82 7.44
C GLU A 152 -8.79 14.21 7.78
N THR A 153 -7.78 15.06 7.92
CA THR A 153 -6.42 14.64 8.28
C THR A 153 -5.89 15.34 9.53
N TYR A 154 -6.75 16.04 10.26
CA TYR A 154 -6.42 16.80 11.46
C TYR A 154 -5.34 17.87 11.19
N GLY A 155 -5.43 18.50 10.02
CA GLY A 155 -4.43 19.49 9.56
C GLY A 155 -3.06 18.90 9.21
N ARG A 156 -3.00 17.60 8.88
CA ARG A 156 -1.78 16.91 8.46
C ARG A 156 -1.78 16.64 6.96
N ASP A 157 -0.61 16.72 6.35
CA ASP A 157 -0.39 16.52 4.92
C ASP A 157 1.02 15.95 4.66
N GLY A 158 1.42 15.90 3.39
CA GLY A 158 2.78 15.49 3.00
C GLY A 158 3.06 13.99 3.23
N PHE A 159 2.03 13.15 3.12
CA PHE A 159 2.16 11.71 3.28
C PHE A 159 2.77 11.04 2.05
N TYR A 160 3.50 9.94 2.26
CA TYR A 160 4.13 9.16 1.19
C TYR A 160 3.92 7.67 1.41
N ILE A 161 4.02 6.90 0.32
CA ILE A 161 4.46 5.51 0.37
C ILE A 161 5.95 5.51 0.06
N HIS A 162 6.77 5.01 0.96
CA HIS A 162 8.22 4.94 0.79
C HIS A 162 8.77 3.68 1.46
N GLY A 163 10.09 3.49 1.43
CA GLY A 163 10.77 2.50 2.26
C GLY A 163 11.69 3.17 3.27
N ASP A 164 12.15 2.41 4.24
CA ASP A 164 13.16 2.81 5.21
C ASP A 164 14.01 1.59 5.59
N TRP A 165 15.22 1.82 6.09
CA TRP A 165 16.04 0.79 6.68
C TRP A 165 15.53 0.35 8.07
N SER A 166 14.65 1.10 8.70
CA SER A 166 13.96 0.72 9.93
C SER A 166 12.48 1.04 9.83
N ALA A 167 11.62 0.13 10.27
CA ALA A 167 10.18 0.35 10.25
C ALA A 167 9.78 1.62 11.02
N GLY A 168 8.94 2.44 10.40
CA GLY A 168 8.29 3.59 11.00
C GLY A 168 8.58 4.91 10.31
N SER A 169 7.66 5.87 10.45
CA SER A 169 7.76 7.18 9.81
C SER A 169 7.01 8.25 10.59
N ALA A 170 6.95 9.49 10.10
CA ALA A 170 6.16 10.58 10.70
C ALA A 170 4.67 10.55 10.28
N GLY A 171 4.16 9.38 9.87
CA GLY A 171 2.79 9.18 9.38
C GLY A 171 2.68 8.80 7.91
N CYS A 172 3.78 8.44 7.25
CA CYS A 172 3.77 7.82 5.93
C CYS A 172 3.45 6.31 6.03
N ILE A 173 3.21 5.67 4.89
CA ILE A 173 3.17 4.20 4.80
C ILE A 173 4.58 3.74 4.44
N ASP A 174 5.24 3.07 5.39
CA ASP A 174 6.64 2.66 5.26
C ASP A 174 6.77 1.15 4.95
N LEU A 175 7.40 0.86 3.82
CA LEU A 175 7.74 -0.46 3.28
C LEU A 175 9.21 -0.81 3.59
N TRP A 176 9.53 -1.08 4.86
CA TRP A 176 10.92 -1.26 5.33
C TRP A 176 11.64 -2.51 4.80
N ASP A 177 10.93 -3.49 4.22
CA ASP A 177 11.52 -4.75 3.73
C ASP A 177 11.59 -4.80 2.20
N ARG A 178 10.46 -4.57 1.52
CA ARG A 178 10.30 -4.85 0.08
C ARG A 178 9.82 -3.67 -0.75
N ASN A 179 10.42 -2.51 -0.51
CA ASN A 179 10.12 -1.26 -1.23
C ASN A 179 10.24 -1.43 -2.76
N GLU A 180 11.37 -1.92 -3.26
CA GLU A 180 11.60 -2.10 -4.70
C GLU A 180 10.54 -3.02 -5.34
N LEU A 181 10.35 -4.23 -4.79
CA LEU A 181 9.40 -5.21 -5.31
C LEU A 181 7.94 -4.70 -5.28
N PHE A 182 7.55 -3.91 -4.27
CA PHE A 182 6.23 -3.29 -4.24
C PHE A 182 6.03 -2.37 -5.45
N PHE A 183 6.97 -1.45 -5.69
CA PHE A 183 6.85 -0.49 -6.79
C PHE A 183 6.97 -1.15 -8.16
N GLU A 184 7.79 -2.19 -8.31
CA GLU A 184 7.86 -2.98 -9.54
C GLU A 184 6.50 -3.58 -9.91
N ASN A 185 5.86 -4.29 -8.96
CA ASN A 185 4.53 -4.86 -9.17
C ASN A 185 3.50 -3.79 -9.50
N LEU A 186 3.49 -2.70 -8.72
CA LEU A 186 2.54 -1.60 -8.90
C LEU A 186 2.65 -0.96 -10.29
N ILE A 187 3.87 -0.65 -10.73
CA ILE A 187 4.16 -0.06 -12.05
C ILE A 187 3.80 -1.04 -13.17
N GLU A 188 4.14 -2.32 -13.02
CA GLU A 188 3.84 -3.35 -14.00
C GLU A 188 2.33 -3.48 -14.24
N TYR A 189 1.53 -3.62 -13.18
CA TYR A 189 0.08 -3.74 -13.31
C TYR A 189 -0.56 -2.44 -13.80
N SER A 190 -0.11 -1.28 -13.32
CA SER A 190 -0.54 0.03 -13.82
C SER A 190 -0.35 0.12 -15.34
N LYS A 191 0.83 -0.26 -15.85
CA LYS A 191 1.15 -0.22 -17.28
C LYS A 191 0.28 -1.18 -18.09
N LYS A 192 0.10 -2.42 -17.61
CA LYS A 192 -0.74 -3.43 -18.27
C LYS A 192 -2.20 -2.99 -18.39
N LEU A 193 -2.70 -2.28 -17.38
CA LEU A 193 -4.09 -1.82 -17.32
C LEU A 193 -4.30 -0.39 -17.86
N ASN A 194 -3.23 0.32 -18.20
CA ASN A 194 -3.24 1.73 -18.59
C ASN A 194 -3.92 2.63 -17.53
N ILE A 195 -3.58 2.43 -16.25
CA ILE A 195 -4.13 3.17 -15.11
C ILE A 195 -3.03 4.02 -14.48
N THR A 196 -3.22 5.34 -14.41
CA THR A 196 -2.23 6.28 -13.88
C THR A 196 -2.55 6.79 -12.48
N LYS A 197 -3.83 6.77 -12.08
CA LYS A 197 -4.31 7.18 -10.76
C LYS A 197 -4.86 5.95 -10.03
N ILE A 198 -4.30 5.62 -8.87
CA ILE A 198 -4.66 4.42 -8.12
C ILE A 198 -5.25 4.81 -6.78
N PRO A 199 -6.51 4.42 -6.49
CA PRO A 199 -7.12 4.62 -5.17
C PRO A 199 -6.34 3.88 -4.08
N LEU A 200 -6.24 4.50 -2.92
CA LEU A 200 -5.65 3.94 -1.70
C LEU A 200 -6.67 4.07 -0.56
N ALA A 201 -7.12 2.94 -0.03
CA ALA A 201 -7.93 2.90 1.18
C ALA A 201 -7.03 2.62 2.39
N VAL A 202 -7.11 3.46 3.42
CA VAL A 202 -6.45 3.24 4.72
C VAL A 202 -7.51 2.89 5.74
N LYS A 203 -7.45 1.67 6.29
CA LYS A 203 -8.38 1.19 7.31
C LYS A 203 -7.68 0.19 8.24
N TYR A 204 -7.56 0.51 9.51
CA TYR A 204 -6.83 -0.30 10.48
C TYR A 204 -7.70 -1.44 11.02
N ASP A 205 -7.29 -2.67 10.72
CA ASP A 205 -7.97 -3.88 11.21
C ASP A 205 -7.37 -4.39 12.54
N ASN A 206 -6.10 -4.05 12.80
CA ASN A 206 -5.37 -4.43 14.02
C ASN A 206 -5.01 -3.17 14.80
N ALA A 207 -5.19 -3.20 16.12
CA ALA A 207 -4.85 -2.05 16.95
C ALA A 207 -3.33 -1.94 17.20
N ILE A 208 -2.60 -3.06 17.20
CA ILE A 208 -1.21 -3.13 17.67
C ILE A 208 -0.35 -4.02 16.76
N MET A 209 0.75 -3.46 16.27
CA MET A 209 1.87 -4.21 15.71
C MET A 209 3.02 -4.19 16.69
N GLU A 210 3.48 -5.36 17.11
CA GLU A 210 4.68 -5.53 17.93
C GLU A 210 5.88 -5.79 17.02
N CYS A 211 6.97 -5.06 17.24
CA CYS A 211 8.17 -5.18 16.45
C CYS A 211 9.41 -5.31 17.31
N SER A 212 10.42 -5.97 16.75
CA SER A 212 11.73 -6.16 17.37
C SER A 212 12.85 -5.58 16.50
N ASP A 213 13.90 -5.18 17.20
CA ASP A 213 15.15 -4.75 16.59
C ASP A 213 15.93 -5.97 16.05
N ASN A 214 16.63 -5.78 14.94
CA ASN A 214 17.70 -6.68 14.53
C ASN A 214 18.98 -6.42 15.34
N LEU A 215 20.06 -7.16 15.03
CA LEU A 215 21.35 -7.01 15.72
C LEU A 215 21.97 -5.60 15.61
N LEU A 216 21.52 -4.78 14.65
CA LEU A 216 21.97 -3.41 14.42
C LEU A 216 21.05 -2.36 15.07
N GLY A 217 20.03 -2.77 15.82
CA GLY A 217 19.07 -1.85 16.45
C GLY A 217 18.02 -1.28 15.48
N LEU A 218 17.84 -1.88 14.30
CA LEU A 218 16.84 -1.48 13.31
C LEU A 218 15.58 -2.32 13.46
N ILE A 219 14.41 -1.68 13.42
CA ILE A 219 13.12 -2.36 13.52
C ILE A 219 12.87 -3.07 12.18
N LYS A 220 13.07 -4.39 12.15
CA LYS A 220 13.01 -5.20 10.91
C LYS A 220 12.05 -6.37 10.96
N GLN A 221 11.50 -6.69 12.13
CA GLN A 221 10.54 -7.75 12.31
C GLN A 221 9.33 -7.17 13.02
N CYS A 222 8.16 -7.26 12.39
CA CYS A 222 6.90 -6.75 12.91
C CYS A 222 5.82 -7.82 12.75
N GLU A 223 5.10 -8.09 13.83
CA GLU A 223 4.02 -9.06 13.88
C GLU A 223 2.78 -8.43 14.52
N ALA A 224 1.60 -8.85 14.07
CA ALA A 224 0.36 -8.41 14.70
C ALA A 224 0.24 -9.10 16.06
N LYS A 225 -0.07 -8.32 17.09
CA LYS A 225 -0.37 -8.86 18.42
C LYS A 225 -1.86 -9.18 18.48
N GLN A 226 -2.21 -10.46 18.64
CA GLN A 226 -3.58 -10.92 18.86
C GLN A 226 -4.07 -10.50 20.25
#